data_AF-A0A929BZ52-F1
#
_entry.id   AF-A0A929BZ52-F1
#
_cell.length_a   1.000
_cell.length_b   1.000
_cell.length_c   1.000
_cell.angle_alpha   90.00
_cell.angle_beta   90.00
_cell.angle_gamma   90.00
#
_symmetry.space_group_name_H-M   'P 1'
#
loop_
_entity.id
_entity.type
_entity.pdbx_description
1 polymer ?
#
loop_
_entity_poly.entity_id
_entity_poly.type
_entity_poly.pdbx_seq_one_letter_code
_entity_poly.pdbx_strand_id
1 'polypeptide(L)'
;MRGVSPRTRREFNRFLKFSVVGIIGAVVDFGIFNLLANVLGVGSIVASVISFSAAVTSNFLWNRYWTYPDSRSKPVTQQIIQFTFVNLVGLFIRTPIFAFSEAPMIRLSENIIQLSQSILPESIASLGYLNATVLGRNLALALAVIVVLFWNFFINRIWTYSDAE
;
A
#
# COMPACT_ATOMS: atom_id res chain seq x y z
N MET A 1 -18.71 16.79 24.48
CA MET A 1 -17.90 16.06 23.49
C MET A 1 -18.75 15.88 22.24
N ARG A 2 -18.44 16.54 21.11
CA ARG A 2 -19.22 16.37 19.87
C ARG A 2 -18.95 14.97 19.32
N GLY A 3 -19.95 14.09 19.33
CA GLY A 3 -19.85 12.75 18.75
C GLY A 3 -19.46 12.84 17.28
N VAL A 4 -18.63 11.90 16.82
CA VAL A 4 -18.21 11.79 15.42
C VAL A 4 -19.46 11.65 14.54
N SER A 5 -19.58 12.48 13.50
CA SER A 5 -20.77 12.46 12.64
C SER A 5 -20.95 11.08 11.96
N PRO A 6 -22.19 10.63 11.68
CA PRO A 6 -22.43 9.37 10.98
C PRO A 6 -21.69 9.25 9.64
N ARG A 7 -21.54 10.37 8.93
CA ARG A 7 -20.79 10.46 7.66
C ARG A 7 -19.31 10.13 7.87
N THR A 8 -18.67 10.73 8.87
CA THR A 8 -17.26 10.47 9.20
C THR A 8 -17.01 9.00 9.54
N ARG A 9 -17.93 8.37 10.29
CA ARG A 9 -17.84 6.94 10.62
C ARG A 9 -17.95 6.05 9.39
N ARG A 10 -18.83 6.39 8.44
CA ARG A 10 -18.98 5.66 7.17
C ARG A 10 -17.71 5.75 6.32
N GLU A 11 -17.13 6.94 6.19
CA GLU A 11 -15.90 7.14 5.41
C GLU A 11 -14.69 6.45 6.06
N PHE A 12 -14.58 6.45 7.39
CA PHE A 12 -13.56 5.67 8.08
C PHE A 12 -13.71 4.16 7.83
N ASN A 13 -14.93 3.62 7.84
CA ASN A 13 -15.18 2.22 7.49
C ASN A 13 -14.79 1.93 6.03
N ARG A 14 -15.04 2.85 5.10
CA ARG A 14 -14.59 2.75 3.70
C ARG A 14 -13.07 2.74 3.60
N PHE A 15 -12.38 3.58 4.36
CA PHE A 15 -10.92 3.61 4.43
C PHE A 15 -10.34 2.28 4.93
N LEU A 16 -10.92 1.71 5.99
CA LEU A 16 -10.49 0.41 6.51
C LEU A 16 -10.70 -0.71 5.48
N LYS A 17 -11.88 -0.77 4.85
CA LYS A 17 -12.15 -1.73 3.77
C LYS A 17 -11.18 -1.56 2.61
N PHE A 18 -10.94 -0.32 2.16
CA PHE A 18 -9.99 -0.03 1.08
C PHE A 18 -8.58 -0.53 1.42
N SER A 19 -8.13 -0.31 2.66
CA SER A 19 -6.84 -0.79 3.15
C SER A 19 -6.76 -2.32 3.17
N VAL A 20 -7.82 -3.00 3.64
CA VAL A 20 -7.92 -4.47 3.63
C VAL A 20 -7.88 -5.01 2.19
N VAL A 21 -8.61 -4.38 1.27
CA VAL A 21 -8.58 -4.75 -0.14
C VAL A 21 -7.16 -4.61 -0.70
N GLY A 22 -6.46 -3.52 -0.41
CA GLY A 22 -5.06 -3.34 -0.82
C GLY A 22 -4.14 -4.47 -0.34
N ILE A 23 -4.31 -4.93 0.90
CA ILE A 23 -3.57 -6.08 1.46
C ILE A 23 -3.91 -7.37 0.70
N ILE A 24 -5.20 -7.62 0.42
CA ILE A 24 -5.64 -8.77 -0.37
C ILE A 24 -4.99 -8.75 -1.76
N GLY A 25 -4.97 -7.60 -2.43
CA GLY A 25 -4.30 -7.44 -3.72
C GLY A 25 -2.82 -7.76 -3.66
N ALA A 26 -2.11 -7.31 -2.61
CA ALA A 26 -0.71 -7.67 -2.43
C ALA A 26 -0.52 -9.19 -2.28
N VAL A 27 -1.36 -9.85 -1.47
CA VAL A 27 -1.33 -11.32 -1.33
C VAL A 27 -1.58 -12.02 -2.66
N VAL A 28 -2.55 -11.53 -3.45
CA VAL A 28 -2.84 -12.05 -4.80
C VAL A 28 -1.64 -11.89 -5.73
N ASP A 29 -1.00 -10.71 -5.74
CA ASP A 29 0.18 -10.43 -6.56
C ASP A 29 1.32 -11.40 -6.21
N PHE A 30 1.69 -11.46 -4.93
CA PHE A 30 2.75 -12.35 -4.46
C PHE A 30 2.44 -13.82 -4.75
N GLY A 31 1.20 -14.26 -4.50
CA GLY A 31 0.78 -15.64 -4.72
C GLY A 31 0.88 -16.05 -6.20
N ILE A 32 0.32 -15.23 -7.10
CA ILE A 32 0.33 -15.50 -8.54
C ILE A 32 1.75 -15.40 -9.10
N PHE A 33 2.53 -14.41 -8.69
CA PHE A 33 3.91 -14.27 -9.13
C PHE A 33 4.74 -15.51 -8.78
N ASN A 34 4.67 -15.98 -7.53
CA ASN A 34 5.43 -17.15 -7.09
C ASN A 34 4.97 -18.43 -7.80
N LEU A 35 3.67 -18.60 -8.00
CA LEU A 35 3.14 -19.74 -8.75
C LEU A 35 3.67 -19.74 -10.19
N LEU A 36 3.61 -18.60 -10.88
CA LEU A 36 4.05 -18.52 -12.27
C LEU A 36 5.58 -18.62 -12.41
N ALA A 37 6.34 -17.82 -11.65
CA ALA A 37 7.78 -17.71 -11.80
C ALA A 37 8.53 -18.91 -11.19
N ASN A 38 8.14 -19.35 -9.99
CA ASN A 38 8.92 -20.33 -9.23
C ASN A 38 8.39 -21.77 -9.37
N VAL A 39 7.09 -21.95 -9.64
CA VAL A 39 6.50 -23.30 -9.79
C VAL A 39 6.32 -23.68 -11.26
N LEU A 40 5.82 -22.77 -12.09
CA LEU A 40 5.52 -23.03 -13.51
C LEU A 40 6.66 -22.63 -14.46
N GLY A 41 7.71 -21.98 -13.96
CA GLY A 41 8.89 -21.58 -14.74
C GLY A 41 8.61 -20.49 -15.79
N VAL A 42 7.55 -19.71 -15.63
CA VAL A 42 7.24 -18.57 -16.49
C VAL A 42 8.29 -17.46 -16.25
N GLY A 43 8.80 -16.83 -17.30
CA GLY A 43 9.78 -15.76 -17.16
C GLY A 43 9.30 -14.63 -16.26
N SER A 44 10.17 -14.13 -15.38
CA SER A 44 9.81 -13.22 -14.27
C SER A 44 9.10 -11.95 -14.71
N ILE A 45 9.43 -11.41 -15.89
CA ILE A 45 8.76 -10.23 -16.45
C ILE A 45 7.29 -10.55 -16.78
N VAL A 46 7.05 -11.67 -17.48
CA VAL A 46 5.71 -12.10 -17.86
C VAL A 46 4.90 -12.47 -16.62
N ALA A 47 5.50 -13.19 -15.67
CA ALA A 47 4.88 -13.52 -14.40
C ALA A 47 4.47 -12.27 -13.62
N SER A 48 5.35 -11.25 -13.56
CA SER A 48 5.09 -9.97 -12.88
C SER A 48 3.96 -9.18 -13.54
N VAL A 49 3.90 -9.13 -14.88
CA VAL A 49 2.82 -8.43 -15.59
C VAL A 49 1.46 -9.11 -15.32
N ILE A 50 1.42 -10.44 -15.36
CA ILE A 50 0.19 -11.21 -15.10
C ILE A 50 -0.25 -11.05 -13.64
N SER A 51 0.66 -11.21 -12.69
CA SER A 51 0.35 -11.11 -11.25
C SER A 51 -0.13 -9.72 -10.88
N PHE A 52 0.54 -8.68 -11.37
CA PHE A 52 0.16 -7.29 -11.14
C PHE A 52 -1.21 -6.98 -11.73
N SER A 53 -1.48 -7.43 -12.95
CA SER A 53 -2.78 -7.24 -13.60
C SER A 53 -3.90 -7.91 -12.79
N ALA A 54 -3.68 -9.16 -12.34
CA ALA A 54 -4.64 -9.88 -11.51
C ALA A 54 -4.88 -9.19 -10.16
N ALA A 55 -3.84 -8.66 -9.53
CA ALA A 55 -3.94 -7.92 -8.27
C ALA A 55 -4.72 -6.60 -8.44
N VAL A 56 -4.47 -5.84 -9.51
CA VAL A 56 -5.21 -4.61 -9.83
C VAL A 56 -6.68 -4.93 -10.09
N THR A 57 -6.98 -5.96 -10.88
CA THR A 57 -8.36 -6.39 -11.14
C THR A 57 -9.05 -6.85 -9.87
N SER A 58 -8.40 -7.68 -9.04
CA SER A 58 -8.91 -8.10 -7.74
C SER A 58 -9.25 -6.90 -6.86
N ASN A 59 -8.30 -5.96 -6.70
CA ASN A 59 -8.49 -4.76 -5.91
C ASN A 59 -9.63 -3.89 -6.41
N PHE A 60 -9.77 -3.75 -7.72
CA PHE A 60 -10.87 -3.02 -8.31
C PHE A 60 -12.22 -3.68 -8.02
N LEU A 61 -12.33 -5.00 -8.23
CA LEU A 61 -13.57 -5.74 -7.99
C LEU A 61 -14.00 -5.66 -6.52
N TRP A 62 -13.08 -5.92 -5.59
CA TRP A 62 -13.37 -5.80 -4.17
C TRP A 62 -13.76 -4.38 -3.77
N ASN A 63 -13.11 -3.35 -4.32
CA ASN A 63 -13.52 -1.98 -4.04
C ASN A 63 -14.90 -1.63 -4.60
N ARG A 64 -15.23 -2.05 -5.83
CA ARG A 64 -16.54 -1.80 -6.45
C ARG A 64 -17.67 -2.58 -5.77
N TYR A 65 -17.45 -3.83 -5.38
CA TYR A 65 -18.51 -4.68 -4.84
C TYR A 65 -18.64 -4.63 -3.31
N TRP A 66 -17.58 -4.31 -2.56
CA TRP A 66 -17.57 -4.36 -1.09
C TRP A 66 -17.26 -3.02 -0.39
N THR A 67 -16.30 -2.25 -0.90
CA THR A 67 -15.97 -0.91 -0.33
C THR A 67 -17.01 0.13 -0.72
N TYR A 68 -17.39 0.15 -2.00
CA TYR A 68 -18.33 1.09 -2.60
C TYR A 68 -19.47 0.38 -3.35
N PRO A 69 -20.25 -0.48 -2.68
CA PRO A 69 -21.31 -1.26 -3.32
C PRO A 69 -22.36 -0.37 -4.02
N ASP A 70 -22.53 0.86 -3.54
CA ASP A 70 -23.51 1.84 -4.02
C ASP A 70 -23.03 2.59 -5.29
N SER A 71 -21.73 2.54 -5.63
CA SER A 71 -21.14 3.23 -6.78
C SER A 71 -21.15 2.36 -8.04
N ARG A 72 -22.36 2.05 -8.51
CA ARG A 72 -22.56 1.21 -9.71
C ARG A 72 -23.21 1.94 -10.88
N SER A 73 -23.53 3.22 -10.71
CA SER A 73 -24.17 4.01 -11.77
C SER A 73 -23.24 4.27 -12.95
N LYS A 74 -21.93 4.36 -12.70
CA LYS A 74 -20.92 4.52 -13.74
C LYS A 74 -20.55 3.19 -14.43
N PRO A 75 -20.19 3.24 -15.73
CA PRO A 75 -19.66 2.08 -16.45
C PRO A 75 -18.42 1.48 -15.78
N VAL A 76 -18.34 0.14 -15.77
CA VAL A 76 -17.20 -0.60 -15.19
C VAL A 76 -15.88 -0.18 -15.83
N THR A 77 -15.85 -0.05 -17.16
CA THR A 77 -14.66 0.35 -17.92
C THR A 77 -14.15 1.73 -17.51
N GLN A 78 -15.05 2.67 -17.24
CA GLN A 78 -14.66 4.00 -16.79
C GLN A 78 -13.99 3.92 -15.41
N GLN A 79 -14.59 3.19 -14.47
CA GLN A 79 -14.05 3.11 -13.12
C GLN A 79 -12.73 2.33 -13.05
N ILE A 80 -12.54 1.26 -13.83
CA ILE A 80 -11.27 0.52 -13.83
C ILE A 80 -10.14 1.38 -14.43
N ILE A 81 -10.41 2.16 -15.48
CA ILE A 81 -9.44 3.10 -16.05
C ILE A 81 -9.07 4.18 -15.02
N GLN A 82 -10.07 4.78 -14.36
CA GLN A 82 -9.83 5.77 -13.30
C GLN A 82 -9.04 5.18 -12.14
N PHE A 83 -9.43 4.00 -11.66
CA PHE A 83 -8.76 3.31 -10.57
C PHE A 83 -7.31 3.00 -10.90
N THR A 84 -7.04 2.42 -12.07
CA THR A 84 -5.68 2.12 -12.53
C THR A 84 -4.86 3.40 -12.67
N PHE A 85 -5.42 4.46 -13.26
CA PHE A 85 -4.74 5.75 -13.39
C PHE A 85 -4.35 6.34 -12.02
N VAL A 86 -5.26 6.33 -11.05
CA VAL A 86 -4.99 6.82 -9.69
C VAL A 86 -3.84 6.04 -9.04
N ASN A 87 -3.83 4.71 -9.18
CA ASN A 87 -2.75 3.87 -8.65
C ASN A 87 -1.40 4.13 -9.34
N LEU A 88 -1.39 4.35 -10.66
CA LEU A 88 -0.17 4.72 -11.39
C LEU A 88 0.37 6.07 -10.92
N VAL A 89 -0.48 7.08 -10.74
CA VAL A 89 -0.06 8.37 -10.15
C VAL A 89 0.44 8.17 -8.72
N GLY A 90 -0.20 7.30 -7.94
CA GLY A 90 0.26 6.90 -6.62
C GLY A 90 1.69 6.33 -6.65
N LEU A 91 2.03 5.51 -7.65
CA LEU A 91 3.39 5.00 -7.83
C LEU A 91 4.40 6.13 -8.16
N PHE A 92 4.00 7.08 -9.00
CA PHE A 92 4.82 8.26 -9.29
C PHE A 92 5.01 9.18 -8.08
N ILE A 93 4.04 9.25 -7.16
CA ILE A 93 4.17 9.97 -5.88
C ILE A 93 5.07 9.19 -4.92
N ARG A 94 4.93 7.86 -4.86
CA ARG A 94 5.71 6.97 -3.98
C ARG A 94 7.22 7.13 -4.19
N THR A 95 7.63 7.12 -5.46
CA THR A 95 9.02 7.02 -5.87
C THR A 95 9.91 8.16 -5.35
N PRO A 96 9.58 9.45 -5.56
CA PRO A 96 10.38 10.56 -5.03
C PRO A 96 10.33 10.61 -3.49
N ILE A 97 9.18 10.32 -2.86
CA ILE A 97 9.10 10.29 -1.39
C ILE A 97 10.09 9.26 -0.83
N PHE A 98 10.12 8.06 -1.39
CA PHE A 98 11.08 7.03 -1.00
C PHE A 98 12.52 7.50 -1.24
N ALA A 99 12.84 7.98 -2.45
CA ALA A 99 14.19 8.41 -2.81
C ALA A 99 14.74 9.52 -1.90
N PHE A 100 13.92 10.51 -1.53
CA PHE A 100 14.35 11.61 -0.65
C PHE A 100 14.35 11.24 0.84
N SER A 101 13.51 10.28 1.26
CA SER A 101 13.42 9.88 2.67
C SER A 101 14.35 8.74 3.05
N GLU A 102 14.84 7.93 2.11
CA GLU A 102 15.69 6.77 2.38
C GLU A 102 16.94 7.16 3.18
N ALA A 103 17.75 8.11 2.68
CA ALA A 103 18.99 8.49 3.35
C ALA A 103 18.75 9.11 4.76
N PRO A 104 17.81 10.05 4.97
CA PRO A 104 17.44 10.51 6.30
C PRO A 104 16.99 9.39 7.25
N MET A 105 16.17 8.44 6.77
CA MET A 105 15.66 7.35 7.62
C MET A 105 16.75 6.35 8.00
N ILE A 106 17.71 6.09 7.10
CA ILE A 106 18.90 5.28 7.42
C ILE A 106 19.72 5.96 8.51
N ARG A 107 20.03 7.26 8.39
CA ARG A 107 20.78 8.00 9.43
C ARG A 107 20.06 8.01 10.78
N LEU A 108 18.75 8.18 10.77
CA LEU A 108 17.95 8.09 12.00
C LEU A 108 18.03 6.69 12.61
N SER A 109 17.97 5.65 11.78
CA SER A 109 18.07 4.25 12.23
C SER A 109 19.45 3.94 12.81
N GLU A 110 20.52 4.46 12.20
CA GLU A 110 21.89 4.38 12.70
C GLU A 110 22.00 5.02 14.08
N ASN A 111 21.49 6.25 14.25
CA ASN A 111 21.49 6.95 15.54
C ASN A 111 20.72 6.18 16.63
N ILE A 112 19.57 5.60 16.28
CA ILE A 112 18.75 4.81 17.22
C ILE A 112 19.48 3.53 17.65
N ILE A 113 20.10 2.82 16.70
CA ILE A 113 20.84 1.58 17.00
C ILE A 113 22.11 1.90 17.79
N GLN A 114 22.81 2.98 17.48
CA GLN A 114 23.97 3.42 18.25
C GLN A 114 23.58 3.78 19.69
N LEU A 115 22.44 4.47 19.88
CA LEU A 115 21.91 4.78 21.20
C LEU A 115 21.45 3.53 21.95
N SER A 116 20.85 2.56 21.27
CA SER A 116 20.43 1.32 21.93
C SER A 116 21.64 0.50 22.40
N GLN A 117 22.72 0.46 21.60
CA GLN A 117 23.97 -0.21 21.97
C GLN A 117 24.72 0.47 23.12
N SER A 118 24.54 1.78 23.32
CA SER A 118 25.17 2.49 24.46
C SER A 118 24.42 2.34 25.78
N ILE A 119 23.14 1.98 25.74
CA ILE A 119 22.27 1.82 26.92
C ILE A 119 22.11 0.35 27.30
N LEU A 120 22.00 -0.55 26.32
CA LEU A 120 21.68 -1.96 26.56
C LEU A 120 22.95 -2.81 26.70
N PRO A 121 22.96 -3.81 27.60
CA PRO A 121 24.00 -4.84 27.65
C PRO A 121 24.12 -5.57 26.31
N GLU A 122 25.35 -5.95 25.93
CA GLU A 122 25.63 -6.64 24.66
C GLU A 122 24.81 -7.92 24.44
N SER A 123 24.45 -8.61 25.52
CA SER A 123 23.58 -9.79 25.49
C SER A 123 22.16 -9.52 25.01
N ILE A 124 21.65 -8.30 25.19
CA ILE A 124 20.32 -7.87 24.72
C ILE A 124 20.44 -7.21 23.34
N ALA A 125 21.49 -6.41 23.12
CA ALA A 125 21.74 -5.75 21.83
C ALA A 125 21.98 -6.77 20.70
N SER A 126 22.65 -7.88 20.99
CA SER A 126 22.92 -8.96 20.02
C SER A 126 21.70 -9.82 19.66
N LEU A 127 20.61 -9.80 20.44
CA LEU A 127 19.36 -10.47 20.09
C LEU A 127 18.62 -9.76 18.95
N GLY A 128 18.91 -8.48 18.74
CA GLY A 128 18.37 -7.67 17.65
C GLY A 128 19.47 -7.30 16.66
N TYR A 129 19.91 -8.25 15.82
CA TYR A 129 20.68 -7.94 14.60
C TYR A 129 19.79 -7.16 13.61
N LEU A 130 19.44 -5.93 13.95
CA LEU A 130 18.73 -4.99 13.07
C LEU A 130 19.78 -4.24 12.26
N ASN A 131 19.89 -4.57 10.99
CA ASN A 131 20.71 -3.79 10.06
C ASN A 131 20.06 -2.40 9.92
N ALA A 132 20.77 -1.34 10.33
CA ALA A 132 20.29 0.04 10.28
C ALA A 132 19.81 0.46 8.88
N THR A 133 20.48 -0.03 7.84
CA THR A 133 20.09 0.19 6.45
C THR A 133 18.75 -0.46 6.14
N VAL A 134 18.50 -1.68 6.63
CA VAL A 134 17.23 -2.38 6.43
C VAL A 134 16.10 -1.68 7.18
N LEU A 135 16.33 -1.27 8.43
CA LEU A 135 15.33 -0.53 9.21
C LEU A 135 14.98 0.81 8.53
N GLY A 136 15.98 1.60 8.14
CA GLY A 136 15.80 2.88 7.50
C GLY A 136 15.04 2.79 6.17
N ARG A 137 15.37 1.81 5.32
CA ARG A 137 14.66 1.55 4.06
C ARG A 137 13.20 1.19 4.28
N ASN A 138 12.90 0.34 5.28
CA ASN A 138 11.52 -0.03 5.58
C ASN A 138 10.72 1.15 6.14
N LEU A 139 11.32 2.01 6.97
CA LEU A 139 10.67 3.23 7.46
C LEU A 139 10.36 4.21 6.32
N ALA A 140 11.32 4.43 5.41
CA ALA A 140 11.12 5.27 4.22
C ALA A 140 10.01 4.69 3.32
N LEU A 141 10.00 3.37 3.12
CA LEU A 141 8.96 2.70 2.35
C LEU A 141 7.59 2.82 3.03
N ALA A 142 7.50 2.62 4.34
CA ALA A 142 6.26 2.76 5.11
C ALA A 142 5.69 4.18 4.99
N LEU A 143 6.55 5.21 5.13
CA LEU A 143 6.16 6.60 4.92
C LEU A 143 5.55 6.81 3.53
N ALA A 144 6.24 6.37 2.48
CA ALA A 144 5.78 6.53 1.11
C ALA A 144 4.46 5.78 0.87
N VAL A 145 4.32 4.55 1.39
CA VAL A 145 3.09 3.75 1.27
C VAL A 145 1.91 4.40 1.99
N ILE A 146 2.11 4.98 3.18
CA ILE A 146 1.04 5.67 3.92
C ILE A 146 0.53 6.86 3.11
N VAL A 147 1.43 7.69 2.57
CA VAL A 147 1.03 8.85 1.75
C VAL A 147 0.24 8.39 0.53
N VAL A 148 0.71 7.35 -0.15
CA VAL A 148 0.06 6.81 -1.36
C VAL A 148 -1.27 6.14 -1.04
N LEU A 149 -1.40 5.49 0.12
CA LEU A 149 -2.66 4.93 0.60
C LEU A 149 -3.72 6.03 0.74
N PHE A 150 -3.37 7.15 1.38
CA PHE A 150 -4.28 8.29 1.51
C PHE A 150 -4.62 8.91 0.15
N TRP A 151 -3.63 9.11 -0.71
CA TRP A 151 -3.85 9.57 -2.09
C TRP A 151 -4.84 8.66 -2.83
N ASN A 152 -4.56 7.35 -2.86
CA ASN A 152 -5.38 6.37 -3.54
C ASN A 152 -6.80 6.34 -2.97
N PHE A 153 -6.96 6.37 -1.65
CA PHE A 153 -8.27 6.36 -1.01
C PHE A 153 -9.08 7.60 -1.37
N PHE A 154 -8.54 8.81 -1.14
CA PHE A 154 -9.30 10.05 -1.31
C PHE A 154 -9.61 10.33 -2.78
N ILE A 155 -8.66 10.12 -3.69
CA ILE A 155 -8.90 10.38 -5.11
C ILE A 155 -9.87 9.35 -5.67
N ASN A 156 -9.77 8.07 -5.32
CA ASN A 156 -10.79 7.11 -5.73
C ASN A 156 -12.15 7.42 -5.12
N ARG A 157 -12.22 7.89 -3.87
CA ARG A 157 -13.47 8.30 -3.23
C ARG A 157 -14.16 9.46 -3.95
N ILE A 158 -13.38 10.47 -4.35
CA ILE A 158 -13.90 11.72 -4.94
C ILE A 158 -14.16 11.56 -6.43
N TRP A 159 -13.32 10.80 -7.15
CA TRP A 159 -13.37 10.72 -8.60
C TRP A 159 -13.92 9.39 -9.11
N THR A 160 -13.28 8.27 -8.77
CA THR A 160 -13.68 6.94 -9.26
C THR A 160 -15.08 6.57 -8.77
N TYR A 161 -15.29 6.62 -7.46
CA TYR A 161 -16.52 6.23 -6.76
C TYR A 161 -17.35 7.43 -6.30
N SER A 162 -17.33 8.52 -7.08
CA SER A 162 -17.99 9.78 -6.73
C SER A 162 -19.51 9.65 -6.54
N ASP A 163 -20.13 8.63 -7.15
CA ASP A 163 -21.54 8.29 -7.07
C ASP A 163 -21.89 7.42 -5.85
N ALA A 164 -20.92 7.09 -4.99
CA ALA A 164 -21.19 6.43 -3.72
C ALA A 164 -21.82 7.40 -2.71
N GLU A 165 -23.13 7.27 -2.48
CA GLU A 165 -23.86 7.92 -1.38
C GLU A 165 -23.40 7.41 -0.01
#